data_AF-A0A1Q9C956-F1
#
_entry.id   AF-A0A1Q9C956-F1
#
_cell.length_a   1.000
_cell.length_b   1.000
_cell.length_c   1.000
_cell.angle_alpha   90.00
_cell.angle_beta   90.00
_cell.angle_gamma   90.00
#
_symmetry.space_group_name_H-M   'P 1'
#
loop_
_entity.id
_entity.type
_entity.pdbx_description
1 polymer ?
#
loop_
_entity_poly.entity_id
_entity_poly.type
_entity_poly.pdbx_seq_one_letter_code
_entity_poly.pdbx_strand_id
1 'polypeptide(L)'
;MGLKRPAEDVETIDVQEDAQAVQAPAVQLPPPKPRPDKDKALRWRFSPAAEAIDDSCCFARVQIDGLVRQCDQKRQKDRVPQEWFCTQHSGNRWQILGRVDGDIPKAQLAPLLQKAAEPRESQSHPQAIPKGGRKVLPKTCLKALGSKELSDVTHQTFGNPVQESEKLQTTPSDEVIDSVLKQLEDDLWHEVQRVKQLDDSQDDEHRKLS
;
A
#
# COMPACT_ATOMS: atom_id res chain seq x y z
N MET A 1 -19.87 -63.03 53.06
CA MET A 1 -18.50 -62.45 53.18
C MET A 1 -18.60 -61.01 52.69
N GLY A 2 -18.76 -60.06 53.61
CA GLY A 2 -18.98 -58.64 53.29
C GLY A 2 -17.75 -57.83 53.68
N LEU A 3 -17.10 -57.22 52.68
CA LEU A 3 -15.96 -56.35 52.88
C LEU A 3 -16.45 -54.90 53.02
N LYS A 4 -16.42 -54.41 54.26
CA LYS A 4 -16.56 -52.98 54.62
C LYS A 4 -15.35 -52.23 54.06
N ARG A 5 -15.59 -51.19 53.25
CA ARG A 5 -14.58 -50.19 52.91
C ARG A 5 -14.55 -49.10 54.00
N PRO A 6 -13.38 -48.63 54.44
CA PRO A 6 -13.28 -47.51 55.36
C PRO A 6 -13.59 -46.19 54.65
N ALA A 7 -14.20 -45.27 55.40
CA ALA A 7 -14.41 -43.89 54.99
C ALA A 7 -13.05 -43.17 55.03
N GLU A 8 -12.71 -42.53 53.91
CA GLU A 8 -11.53 -41.69 53.76
C GLU A 8 -11.99 -40.23 53.88
N ASP A 9 -11.50 -39.58 54.93
CA ASP A 9 -11.73 -38.17 55.25
C ASP A 9 -11.06 -37.30 54.17
N VAL A 10 -11.89 -36.66 53.34
CA VAL A 10 -11.45 -35.64 52.38
C VAL A 10 -11.25 -34.33 53.14
N GLU A 11 -10.00 -34.05 53.51
CA GLU A 11 -9.59 -32.72 53.96
C GLU A 11 -9.86 -31.71 52.84
N THR A 12 -10.79 -30.80 53.10
CA THR A 12 -11.09 -29.67 52.23
C THR A 12 -9.97 -28.65 52.40
N ILE A 13 -9.12 -28.55 51.38
CA ILE A 13 -8.09 -27.51 51.29
C ILE A 13 -8.80 -26.23 50.86
N ASP A 14 -9.00 -25.30 51.80
CA ASP A 14 -9.37 -23.91 51.52
C ASP A 14 -8.21 -23.24 50.80
N VAL A 15 -8.23 -23.28 49.46
CA VAL A 15 -7.33 -22.49 48.63
C VAL A 15 -7.87 -21.06 48.66
N GLN A 16 -7.34 -20.24 49.56
CA GLN A 16 -7.47 -18.79 49.51
C GLN A 16 -6.89 -18.30 48.18
N GLU A 17 -7.77 -18.10 47.21
CA GLU A 17 -7.49 -17.47 45.93
C GLU A 17 -7.32 -15.96 46.16
N ASP A 18 -6.15 -15.57 46.66
CA ASP A 18 -5.69 -14.18 46.63
C ASP A 18 -5.49 -13.76 45.16
N ALA A 19 -6.60 -13.43 44.50
CA ALA A 19 -6.63 -12.74 43.22
C ALA A 19 -6.12 -11.30 43.43
N GLN A 20 -4.82 -11.16 43.66
CA GLN A 20 -4.13 -9.90 43.39
C GLN A 20 -4.21 -9.68 41.88
N ALA A 21 -5.25 -8.97 41.46
CA ALA A 21 -5.34 -8.36 40.15
C ALA A 21 -4.09 -7.49 39.97
N VAL A 22 -3.08 -8.05 39.31
CA VAL A 22 -1.93 -7.31 38.81
C VAL A 22 -2.50 -6.35 37.78
N GLN A 23 -2.89 -5.16 38.25
CA GLN A 23 -3.25 -4.04 37.39
C GLN A 23 -2.00 -3.75 36.57
N ALA A 24 -2.00 -4.27 35.33
CA ALA A 24 -1.02 -3.85 34.34
C ALA A 24 -1.09 -2.32 34.31
N PRO A 25 0.03 -1.61 34.54
CA PRO A 25 0.02 -0.16 34.59
C PRO A 25 -0.58 0.32 33.28
N ALA A 26 -1.72 1.02 33.36
CA ALA A 26 -2.30 1.70 32.23
C ALA A 26 -1.21 2.62 31.68
N VAL A 27 -0.62 2.23 30.55
CA VAL A 27 0.31 3.08 29.81
C VAL A 27 -0.54 4.24 29.31
N GLN A 28 -0.68 5.27 30.14
CA GLN A 28 -1.24 6.56 29.75
C GLN A 28 -0.31 7.08 28.66
N LEU A 29 -0.71 6.86 27.40
CA LEU A 29 -0.05 7.48 26.28
C LEU A 29 -0.23 8.99 26.46
N PRO A 30 0.87 9.75 26.47
CA PRO A 30 0.81 11.18 26.68
C PRO A 30 -0.08 11.81 25.59
N PRO A 31 -0.87 12.84 25.94
CA PRO A 31 -1.70 13.55 24.97
C PRO A 31 -0.84 14.02 23.78
N PRO A 32 -1.42 14.06 22.57
CA PRO A 32 -0.70 14.48 21.37
C PRO A 32 -0.10 15.86 21.62
N LYS A 33 1.24 15.95 21.56
CA LYS A 33 1.95 17.17 21.93
C LYS A 33 1.63 18.28 20.91
N PRO A 34 1.41 19.53 21.37
CA PRO A 34 1.23 20.66 20.47
C PRO A 34 2.45 20.83 19.54
N ARG A 35 2.19 21.18 18.28
CA ARG A 35 3.21 21.24 17.22
C ARG A 35 4.22 22.35 17.51
N PRO A 36 5.54 22.09 17.52
CA PRO A 36 6.52 23.16 17.79
C PRO A 36 7.14 23.75 16.52
N ASP A 37 7.88 24.84 16.77
CA ASP A 37 8.52 25.87 15.93
C ASP A 37 9.21 25.48 14.60
N LYS A 38 9.43 26.49 13.75
CA LYS A 38 9.72 26.45 12.30
C LYS A 38 10.90 25.56 11.85
N ASP A 39 11.90 25.30 12.69
CA ASP A 39 12.98 24.32 12.42
C ASP A 39 12.47 22.87 12.28
N LYS A 40 11.20 22.64 12.62
CA LYS A 40 10.52 21.35 12.47
C LYS A 40 9.89 21.15 11.09
N ALA A 41 9.96 22.12 10.17
CA ALA A 41 9.39 21.97 8.83
C ALA A 41 9.94 20.74 8.07
N LEU A 42 11.22 20.40 8.24
CA LEU A 42 11.84 19.27 7.55
C LEU A 42 11.35 17.91 8.03
N ARG A 43 11.13 17.73 9.34
CA ARG A 43 10.60 16.46 9.88
C ARG A 43 9.15 16.21 9.51
N TRP A 44 8.38 17.27 9.24
CA TRP A 44 7.00 17.17 8.74
C TRP A 44 6.93 16.79 7.26
N ARG A 45 8.03 16.84 6.48
CA ARG A 45 8.05 16.28 5.12
C ARG A 45 7.81 14.76 5.09
N PHE A 46 8.09 14.08 6.20
CA PHE A 46 7.98 12.63 6.34
C PHE A 46 6.84 12.21 7.26
N SER A 47 5.92 13.12 7.57
CA SER A 47 4.69 12.81 8.29
C SER A 47 3.54 13.41 7.53
N PRO A 48 2.44 12.66 7.28
CA PRO A 48 1.24 13.27 6.74
C PRO A 48 0.83 14.44 7.64
N ALA A 49 0.23 15.47 7.03
CA ALA A 49 -0.39 16.55 7.79
C ALA A 49 -1.36 15.94 8.81
N ALA A 50 -1.49 16.53 10.01
CA ALA A 50 -2.33 15.91 11.03
C ALA A 50 -3.80 15.77 10.60
N GLU A 51 -4.26 16.64 9.69
CA GLU A 51 -5.59 16.58 9.07
C GLU A 51 -5.74 15.44 8.06
N ALA A 52 -4.63 14.90 7.56
CA ALA A 52 -4.60 13.77 6.62
C ALA A 52 -4.38 12.42 7.31
N ILE A 53 -4.34 12.38 8.65
CA ILE A 53 -4.27 11.13 9.41
C ILE A 53 -5.69 10.59 9.53
N ASP A 54 -5.91 9.40 8.98
CA ASP A 54 -7.19 8.69 9.11
C ASP A 54 -7.17 7.81 10.35
N ASP A 55 -8.02 8.15 11.33
CA ASP A 55 -8.17 7.38 12.56
C ASP A 55 -8.65 5.94 12.32
N SER A 56 -9.27 5.65 11.18
CA SER A 56 -9.73 4.30 10.82
C SER A 56 -8.58 3.36 10.41
N CYS A 57 -7.43 3.95 10.05
CA CYS A 57 -6.25 3.26 9.56
C CYS A 57 -5.19 3.02 10.65
N CYS A 58 -4.22 2.17 10.33
CA CYS A 58 -3.09 1.84 11.18
C CYS A 58 -2.16 3.06 11.34
N PHE A 59 -1.85 3.45 12.57
CA PHE A 59 -0.97 4.57 12.93
C PHE A 59 0.52 4.29 12.70
N ALA A 60 0.90 3.15 12.12
CA ALA A 60 2.28 2.88 11.76
C ALA A 60 2.69 3.77 10.57
N ARG A 61 3.89 4.36 10.66
CA ARG A 61 4.54 4.94 9.48
C ARG A 61 5.05 3.82 8.58
N VAL A 62 4.82 3.96 7.29
CA VAL A 62 5.37 3.09 6.25
C VAL A 62 6.10 3.92 5.21
N GLN A 63 7.20 3.40 4.67
CA GLN A 63 7.92 4.03 3.57
C GLN A 63 7.57 3.30 2.28
N ILE A 64 6.93 3.99 1.35
CA ILE A 64 6.52 3.46 0.05
C ILE A 64 6.99 4.46 -1.00
N ASP A 65 7.80 4.00 -1.95
CA ASP A 65 8.39 4.83 -3.02
C ASP A 65 9.17 6.05 -2.51
N GLY A 66 9.89 5.87 -1.40
CA GLY A 66 10.65 6.94 -0.77
C GLY A 66 9.80 7.97 -0.01
N LEU A 67 8.47 7.87 -0.05
CA LEU A 67 7.55 8.70 0.70
C LEU A 67 7.13 8.00 1.99
N VAL A 68 7.07 8.75 3.08
CA VAL A 68 6.58 8.23 4.36
C VAL A 68 5.09 8.57 4.48
N ARG A 69 4.27 7.53 4.64
CA ARG A 69 2.80 7.63 4.75
C ARG A 69 2.25 6.83 5.92
N GLN A 70 0.98 7.04 6.23
CA GLN A 70 0.23 6.18 7.14
C GLN A 70 -0.01 4.81 6.49
N CYS A 71 0.04 3.74 7.27
CA CYS A 71 -0.35 2.42 6.79
C CYS A 71 -1.86 2.41 6.45
N ASP A 72 -2.20 2.00 5.22
CA ASP A 72 -3.57 1.93 4.68
C ASP A 72 -4.42 0.77 5.21
N GLN A 73 -3.82 -0.11 6.03
CA GLN A 73 -4.53 -1.23 6.64
C GLN A 73 -5.44 -0.73 7.76
N LYS A 74 -6.65 -1.30 7.84
CA LYS A 74 -7.59 -1.00 8.94
C LYS A 74 -6.96 -1.33 10.29
N ARG A 75 -7.17 -0.45 11.27
CA ARG A 75 -6.80 -0.75 12.66
C ARG A 75 -7.62 -1.92 13.19
N GLN A 76 -7.06 -2.68 14.12
CA GLN A 76 -7.85 -3.65 14.88
C GLN A 76 -8.73 -2.88 15.88
N LYS A 77 -10.06 -3.09 15.84
CA LYS A 77 -11.00 -2.37 16.72
C LYS A 77 -11.41 -3.20 17.95
N ASP A 78 -11.16 -4.51 17.91
CA ASP A 78 -11.84 -5.48 18.77
C ASP A 78 -10.95 -6.07 19.88
N ARG A 79 -9.69 -5.64 20.01
CA ARG A 79 -8.70 -6.31 20.86
C ARG A 79 -7.89 -5.31 21.71
N VAL A 80 -8.48 -4.78 22.79
CA VAL A 80 -7.72 -4.16 23.91
C VAL A 80 -7.08 -2.78 23.57
N PRO A 81 -6.84 -1.87 24.55
CA PRO A 81 -6.50 -0.45 24.28
C PRO A 81 -5.13 -0.15 23.60
N GLN A 82 -4.40 -1.14 23.10
CA GLN A 82 -3.11 -0.97 22.42
C GLN A 82 -3.17 -1.06 20.87
N GLU A 83 -4.36 -1.00 20.27
CA GLU A 83 -4.56 -1.29 18.85
C GLU A 83 -4.65 -0.07 17.93
N TRP A 84 -3.66 0.80 18.04
CA TRP A 84 -3.47 1.84 17.03
C TRP A 84 -2.93 1.28 15.71
N PHE A 85 -2.70 -0.04 15.61
CA PHE A 85 -2.00 -0.68 14.51
C PHE A 85 -2.79 -1.85 13.92
N CYS A 86 -2.50 -2.19 12.66
CA CYS A 86 -2.97 -3.43 12.05
C CYS A 86 -2.14 -4.63 12.53
N THR A 87 -2.62 -5.85 12.25
CA THR A 87 -1.94 -7.11 12.59
C THR A 87 -0.48 -7.14 12.15
N GLN A 88 -0.17 -6.60 10.97
CA GLN A 88 1.19 -6.58 10.43
C GLN A 88 2.16 -5.71 11.24
N HIS A 89 1.64 -4.67 11.90
CA HIS A 89 2.42 -3.72 12.70
C HIS A 89 2.23 -3.91 14.21
N SER A 90 1.50 -4.95 14.61
CA SER A 90 1.43 -5.42 16.00
C SER A 90 2.80 -5.95 16.47
N GLY A 91 3.04 -5.98 17.79
CA GLY A 91 4.26 -6.59 18.36
C GLY A 91 5.56 -5.81 18.09
N ASN A 92 5.60 -4.51 18.42
CA ASN A 92 6.77 -3.62 18.35
C ASN A 92 7.31 -3.27 16.95
N ARG A 93 6.77 -3.82 15.86
CA ARG A 93 7.27 -3.50 14.50
C ARG A 93 7.06 -2.04 14.11
N TRP A 94 6.05 -1.38 14.66
CA TRP A 94 5.84 0.07 14.50
C TRP A 94 6.97 0.91 15.10
N GLN A 95 7.75 0.38 16.05
CA GLN A 95 8.86 1.11 16.68
C GLN A 95 10.00 1.41 15.71
N ILE A 96 10.07 0.67 14.58
CA ILE A 96 11.11 0.87 13.58
C ILE A 96 10.99 2.27 12.98
N LEU A 97 9.82 2.68 12.49
CA LEU A 97 9.59 3.99 11.86
C LEU A 97 8.82 4.98 12.77
N GLY A 98 8.29 4.49 13.88
CA GLY A 98 7.47 5.26 14.82
C GLY A 98 6.01 5.38 14.38
N ARG A 99 5.23 6.03 15.25
CA ARG A 99 3.82 6.35 14.97
C ARG A 99 3.71 7.58 14.08
N VAL A 100 2.64 7.63 13.28
CA VAL A 100 2.34 8.73 12.36
C VAL A 100 2.12 10.08 13.08
N ASP A 101 1.55 10.03 14.29
CA ASP A 101 1.26 11.18 15.16
C ASP A 101 2.42 11.54 16.12
N GLY A 102 3.46 10.71 16.20
CA GLY A 102 4.61 10.90 17.09
C GLY A 102 5.82 11.54 16.41
N ASP A 103 6.83 11.92 17.18
CA ASP A 103 8.12 12.35 16.60
C ASP A 103 8.79 11.16 15.86
N ILE A 104 9.47 11.44 14.74
CA ILE A 104 10.28 10.43 14.03
C ILE A 104 11.49 10.11 14.91
N PRO A 105 11.78 8.83 15.24
CA PRO A 105 12.98 8.47 15.98
C PRO A 105 14.24 9.00 15.28
N LYS A 106 15.16 9.62 16.05
CA LYS A 106 16.38 10.24 15.49
C LYS A 106 17.20 9.27 14.62
N ALA A 107 17.25 8.00 15.01
CA ALA A 107 17.93 6.94 14.27
C ALA A 107 17.40 6.74 12.84
N GLN A 108 16.11 7.00 12.61
CA GLN A 108 15.48 6.87 11.29
C GLN A 108 15.47 8.17 10.49
N LEU A 109 15.59 9.32 11.16
CA LEU A 109 15.52 10.60 10.48
C LEU A 109 16.72 10.80 9.53
N ALA A 110 17.92 10.37 9.95
CA ALA A 110 19.13 10.48 9.14
C ALA A 110 19.03 9.75 7.78
N PRO A 111 18.68 8.45 7.70
CA PRO A 111 18.54 7.76 6.41
C PRO A 111 17.39 8.30 5.56
N LEU A 112 16.31 8.80 6.18
CA LEU A 112 15.22 9.46 5.45
C LEU A 112 15.68 10.78 4.80
N LEU A 113 16.45 11.58 5.52
CA LEU A 113 17.02 12.82 4.99
C LEU A 113 18.04 12.55 3.90
N GLN A 114 18.88 11.53 4.05
CA GLN A 114 19.82 11.12 3.01
C GLN A 114 19.10 10.72 1.72
N LYS A 115 18.09 9.84 1.79
CA LYS A 115 17.28 9.44 0.63
C LYS A 115 16.48 10.60 0.02
N ALA A 116 16.08 11.58 0.81
CA ALA A 116 15.38 12.76 0.31
C ALA A 116 16.31 13.80 -0.33
N ALA A 117 17.59 13.79 0.04
CA ALA A 117 18.63 14.65 -0.51
C ALA A 117 19.29 14.06 -1.75
N GLU A 118 19.27 12.74 -1.92
CA GLU A 118 19.65 12.09 -3.17
C GLU A 118 18.83 12.72 -4.30
N PRO A 119 19.48 13.34 -5.30
CA PRO A 119 18.76 13.89 -6.42
C PRO A 119 17.92 12.76 -6.98
N ARG A 120 16.63 13.03 -7.20
CA ARG A 120 15.79 12.19 -8.06
C ARG A 120 16.31 12.36 -9.48
N GLU A 121 17.55 11.94 -9.73
CA GLU A 121 18.07 11.67 -11.05
C GLU A 121 17.11 10.64 -11.60
N SER A 122 16.15 11.14 -12.37
CA SER A 122 15.37 10.42 -13.35
C SER A 122 15.32 8.93 -13.02
N GLN A 123 14.66 8.56 -11.93
CA GLN A 123 14.18 7.19 -11.77
C GLN A 123 13.05 7.01 -12.80
N SER A 124 13.41 7.10 -14.08
CA SER A 124 13.00 6.17 -15.12
C SER A 124 13.56 4.77 -14.81
N HIS A 125 13.51 4.35 -13.55
CA HIS A 125 13.42 2.94 -13.25
C HIS A 125 12.08 2.52 -13.87
N PRO A 126 12.01 1.43 -14.65
CA PRO A 126 10.76 0.93 -15.20
C PRO A 126 9.80 0.78 -14.04
N GLN A 127 8.85 1.71 -13.96
CA GLN A 127 7.84 1.73 -12.93
C GLN A 127 7.23 0.34 -12.90
N ALA A 128 7.20 -0.28 -11.72
CA ALA A 128 6.28 -1.36 -11.46
C ALA A 128 4.94 -0.94 -12.06
N ILE A 129 4.56 -1.65 -13.12
CA ILE A 129 3.46 -1.25 -13.98
C ILE A 129 2.24 -1.23 -13.07
N PRO A 130 1.58 -0.07 -12.86
CA PRO A 130 0.34 -0.07 -12.10
C PRO A 130 -0.58 -1.06 -12.80
N LYS A 131 -0.95 -2.13 -12.09
CA LYS A 131 -1.87 -3.15 -12.60
C LYS A 131 -3.17 -2.41 -12.95
N GLY A 132 -3.38 -2.10 -14.23
CA GLY A 132 -4.59 -1.46 -14.72
C GLY A 132 -4.42 -0.18 -15.57
N GLY A 133 -3.21 0.38 -15.73
CA GLY A 133 -3.00 1.54 -16.60
C GLY A 133 -2.31 1.18 -17.91
N ARG A 134 -3.02 1.22 -19.05
CA ARG A 134 -2.40 1.09 -20.38
C ARG A 134 -1.47 2.29 -20.61
N LYS A 135 -0.16 2.05 -20.71
CA LYS A 135 0.82 3.10 -21.02
C LYS A 135 1.10 3.12 -22.51
N VAL A 136 0.93 4.29 -23.13
CA VAL A 136 1.35 4.52 -24.51
C VAL A 136 2.86 4.77 -24.51
N LEU A 137 3.64 3.83 -25.06
CA LEU A 137 5.08 3.99 -25.23
C LEU A 137 5.36 4.70 -26.57
N PRO A 138 6.29 5.66 -26.63
CA PRO A 138 6.68 6.26 -27.90
C PRO A 138 7.39 5.24 -28.80
N LYS A 139 7.29 5.41 -30.13
CA LYS A 139 7.85 4.48 -31.15
C LYS A 139 9.34 4.19 -30.94
N THR A 140 10.11 5.18 -30.50
CA THR A 140 11.55 5.02 -30.21
C THR A 140 11.81 4.06 -29.06
N CYS A 141 10.96 4.05 -28.03
CA CYS A 141 11.05 3.08 -26.94
C CYS A 141 10.71 1.69 -27.42
N LEU A 142 9.67 1.51 -28.24
CA LEU A 142 9.31 0.19 -28.79
C LEU A 142 10.43 -0.41 -29.64
N LYS A 143 11.16 0.41 -30.41
CA LYS A 143 12.32 -0.03 -31.20
C LYS A 143 13.52 -0.46 -30.36
N ALA A 144 13.64 0.07 -29.14
CA ALA A 144 14.72 -0.27 -28.22
C ALA A 144 14.44 -1.54 -27.40
N LEU A 145 13.18 -2.00 -27.34
CA LEU A 145 12.80 -3.20 -26.61
C LEU A 145 13.26 -4.47 -27.35
N GLY A 146 13.81 -5.42 -26.61
CA GLY A 146 14.07 -6.75 -27.12
C GLY A 146 12.78 -7.53 -27.40
N SER A 147 12.87 -8.59 -28.20
CA SER A 147 11.72 -9.45 -28.58
C SER A 147 10.90 -9.92 -27.36
N LYS A 148 11.57 -10.29 -26.26
CA LYS A 148 10.92 -10.71 -25.02
C LYS A 148 10.10 -9.59 -24.36
N GLU A 149 10.66 -8.38 -24.28
CA GLU A 149 10.00 -7.24 -23.66
C GLU A 149 8.82 -6.75 -24.51
N LEU A 150 8.97 -6.78 -25.83
CA LEU A 150 7.89 -6.47 -26.76
C LEU A 150 6.73 -7.46 -26.60
N SER A 151 7.04 -8.75 -26.44
CA SER A 151 6.05 -9.80 -26.14
C SER A 151 5.32 -9.50 -24.83
N ASP A 152 6.04 -9.22 -23.75
CA ASP A 152 5.44 -8.91 -22.44
C ASP A 152 4.51 -7.68 -22.50
N VAL A 153 4.93 -6.62 -23.20
CA VAL A 153 4.10 -5.42 -23.42
C VAL A 153 2.84 -5.75 -24.23
N THR A 154 2.97 -6.58 -25.26
CA THR A 154 1.84 -7.03 -26.09
C THR A 154 0.85 -7.85 -25.27
N HIS A 155 1.34 -8.83 -24.50
CA HIS A 155 0.53 -9.65 -23.60
C HIS A 155 -0.23 -8.81 -22.57
N GLN A 156 0.45 -7.83 -21.98
CA GLN A 156 -0.15 -6.97 -20.97
C GLN A 156 -1.21 -6.03 -21.55
N THR A 157 -1.00 -5.56 -22.78
CA THR A 157 -1.91 -4.60 -23.42
C THR A 157 -3.14 -5.29 -24.00
N PHE A 158 -2.96 -6.45 -24.63
CA PHE A 158 -3.99 -7.09 -25.46
C PHE A 158 -4.60 -8.35 -24.84
N GLY A 159 -4.10 -8.83 -23.70
CA GLY A 159 -4.72 -9.92 -22.92
C GLY A 159 -4.66 -11.31 -23.56
N ASN A 160 -4.28 -11.42 -24.84
CA ASN A 160 -4.01 -12.68 -25.52
C ASN A 160 -2.68 -12.59 -26.29
N PRO A 161 -1.80 -13.61 -26.19
CA PRO A 161 -0.71 -13.76 -27.14
C PRO A 161 -1.29 -13.80 -28.54
N VAL A 162 -0.79 -12.94 -29.43
CA VAL A 162 -0.85 -13.24 -30.86
C VAL A 162 -0.23 -14.63 -31.02
N GLN A 163 -0.98 -15.60 -31.53
CA GLN A 163 -0.54 -17.00 -31.69
C GLN A 163 0.64 -17.20 -32.66
N GLU A 164 1.33 -16.13 -33.06
CA GLU A 164 2.50 -16.13 -33.94
C GLU A 164 3.84 -16.09 -33.19
N SER A 165 3.86 -16.28 -31.86
CA SER A 165 5.08 -16.25 -31.06
C SER A 165 6.11 -17.34 -31.42
N GLU A 166 5.74 -18.36 -32.21
CA GLU A 166 6.65 -19.45 -32.59
C GLU A 166 7.59 -19.12 -33.76
N LYS A 167 7.44 -17.96 -34.43
CA LYS A 167 8.33 -17.54 -35.53
C LYS A 167 9.30 -16.39 -35.19
N LEU A 168 9.27 -15.85 -33.97
CA LEU A 168 10.01 -14.63 -33.60
C LEU A 168 11.31 -14.91 -32.81
N GLN A 169 12.23 -15.68 -33.39
CA GLN A 169 13.63 -15.74 -32.92
C GLN A 169 14.52 -14.66 -33.56
N THR A 170 14.00 -13.94 -34.56
CA THR A 170 14.68 -12.82 -35.21
C THR A 170 14.18 -11.49 -34.66
N THR A 171 15.04 -10.45 -34.74
CA THR A 171 14.69 -9.06 -34.41
C THR A 171 13.32 -8.71 -35.01
N PRO A 172 12.42 -8.07 -34.25
CA PRO A 172 11.08 -7.75 -34.74
C PRO A 172 11.19 -6.92 -36.03
N SER A 173 10.58 -7.39 -37.11
CA SER A 173 10.49 -6.64 -38.37
C SER A 173 9.78 -5.31 -38.12
N ASP A 174 10.19 -4.24 -38.81
CA ASP A 174 9.50 -2.95 -38.76
C ASP A 174 7.97 -3.10 -39.05
N GLU A 175 7.60 -4.10 -39.86
CA GLU A 175 6.20 -4.45 -40.15
C GLU A 175 5.40 -4.86 -38.89
N VAL A 176 6.02 -5.61 -37.97
CA VAL A 176 5.37 -6.04 -36.72
C VAL A 176 5.16 -4.83 -35.81
N ILE A 177 6.16 -3.95 -35.74
CA ILE A 177 6.08 -2.71 -34.95
C ILE A 177 4.98 -1.80 -35.50
N ASP A 178 4.90 -1.64 -36.81
CA ASP A 178 3.86 -0.82 -37.45
C ASP A 178 2.46 -1.44 -37.27
N SER A 179 2.33 -2.77 -37.29
CA SER A 179 1.07 -3.45 -36.97
C SER A 179 0.62 -3.22 -35.52
N VAL A 180 1.54 -3.29 -34.55
CA VAL A 180 1.24 -3.03 -33.14
C VAL A 180 0.84 -1.56 -32.93
N LEU A 181 1.55 -0.63 -33.57
CA LEU A 181 1.22 0.80 -33.49
C LEU A 181 -0.15 1.10 -34.09
N LYS A 182 -0.47 0.52 -35.24
CA LYS A 182 -1.78 0.68 -35.87
C LYS A 182 -2.90 0.15 -34.97
N GLN A 183 -2.71 -1.02 -34.34
CA GLN A 183 -3.68 -1.55 -33.40
C GLN A 183 -3.87 -0.64 -32.17
N LEU A 184 -2.79 -0.05 -31.64
CA LEU A 184 -2.88 0.91 -30.54
C LEU A 184 -3.63 2.19 -30.94
N GLU A 185 -3.45 2.66 -32.17
CA GLU A 185 -4.15 3.81 -32.72
C GLU A 185 -5.65 3.52 -32.88
N ASP A 186 -6.00 2.36 -33.43
CA ASP A 186 -7.38 1.90 -33.57
C ASP A 186 -8.05 1.78 -32.19
N ASP A 187 -7.41 1.14 -31.21
CA ASP A 187 -7.92 1.01 -29.84
C ASP A 187 -8.16 2.39 -29.18
N LEU A 188 -7.21 3.31 -29.34
CA LEU A 188 -7.33 4.67 -28.81
C LEU A 188 -8.50 5.41 -29.46
N TRP A 189 -8.71 5.24 -30.76
CA TRP A 189 -9.82 5.84 -31.47
C TRP A 189 -11.18 5.32 -30.98
N HIS A 190 -11.31 4.02 -30.74
CA HIS A 190 -12.52 3.45 -30.16
C HIS A 190 -12.83 4.02 -28.77
N GLU A 191 -11.80 4.23 -27.95
CA GLU A 191 -11.96 4.81 -26.62
C GLU A 191 -12.42 6.28 -26.69
N VAL A 192 -11.87 7.07 -27.63
CA VAL A 192 -12.33 8.45 -27.89
C VAL A 192 -13.80 8.47 -28.30
N GLN A 193 -14.22 7.55 -29.18
CA GLN A 193 -15.63 7.43 -29.57
C GLN A 193 -16.53 7.06 -28.38
N ARG A 194 -16.08 6.14 -27.52
CA ARG A 194 -16.81 5.73 -26.31
C ARG A 194 -16.98 6.88 -25.33
N VAL A 195 -15.92 7.66 -25.09
CA VAL A 195 -15.98 8.83 -24.19
C VAL A 195 -16.93 9.87 -24.76
N LYS A 196 -16.86 10.16 -26.06
CA LYS A 196 -17.79 11.09 -26.71
C LYS A 196 -19.26 10.67 -26.54
N GLN A 197 -19.57 9.38 -26.70
CA GLN A 197 -20.93 8.86 -26.48
C GLN A 197 -21.40 9.04 -25.03
N LEU A 198 -20.51 8.94 -24.05
CA LEU A 198 -20.84 9.20 -22.65
C LEU A 198 -21.13 10.68 -22.40
N ASP A 199 -20.34 11.58 -22.97
CA ASP A 199 -20.56 13.02 -22.87
C ASP A 199 -21.91 13.42 -23.50
N ASP A 200 -22.18 12.95 -24.72
CA ASP A 200 -23.45 13.19 -25.41
C ASP A 200 -24.65 12.66 -24.58
N SER A 201 -24.48 11.51 -23.91
CA SER A 201 -25.52 10.93 -23.05
C SER A 201 -25.74 11.75 -21.76
N GLN A 202 -24.69 12.34 -21.18
CA GLN A 202 -24.81 13.19 -20.00
C GLN A 202 -25.53 14.50 -20.31
N ASP A 203 -25.27 15.08 -21.48
CA ASP A 203 -25.95 16.29 -21.95
C ASP A 203 -27.45 16.05 -22.18
N ASP A 204 -27.83 14.90 -22.75
CA ASP A 204 -29.23 14.52 -22.92
C ASP A 204 -29.96 14.33 -21.59
N GLU A 205 -29.32 13.73 -20.58
CA GLU A 205 -29.89 13.60 -19.25
C GLU A 205 -30.06 14.97 -18.56
N HIS A 206 -29.06 15.86 -18.70
CA HIS A 206 -29.16 17.23 -18.18
C HIS A 206 -30.30 18.02 -18.87
N ARG A 207 -30.51 17.79 -20.17
CA ARG A 207 -31.59 18.43 -20.95
C ARG A 207 -32.98 17.96 -20.54
N LYS A 208 -33.16 16.70 -20.13
CA LYS A 208 -34.46 16.16 -19.66
C LYS A 208 -34.86 16.66 -18.28
N LEU A 209 -33.89 17.08 -17.46
CA LEU A 209 -34.12 17.58 -16.10
C LEU A 209 -34.40 19.08 -16.04
N SER A 210 -34.17 19.82 -17.14
CA SER A 210 -34.43 21.26 -17.27
C SER A 210 -35.81 21.53 -17.86
#